data_AF-A0A9E3CRC3-F1
#
_entry.id   AF-A0A9E3CRC3-F1
#
_cell.length_a   1.000
_cell.length_b   1.000
_cell.length_c   1.000
_cell.angle_alpha   90.00
_cell.angle_beta   90.00
_cell.angle_gamma   90.00
#
_symmetry.space_group_name_H-M   'P 1'
#
loop_
_entity.id
_entity.type
_entity.pdbx_description
1 polymer ?
#
loop_
_entity_poly.entity_id
_entity_poly.type
_entity_poly.pdbx_seq_one_letter_code
_entity_poly.pdbx_strand_id
1 'polypeptide(L)' 'VDTHIFRVGNRSGLAPGKTPLEVELKLLKRVPEEYRLHAHHWLILHGRYTCKARKPECPQCVVNDLCLFKGKTVMA' A
#
# COMPACT_ATOMS: atom_id res chain seq x y z
N VAL A 1 -9.80 7.26 2.21
CA VAL A 1 -8.98 6.05 1.90
C VAL A 1 -9.86 4.89 1.47
N ASP A 2 -9.60 4.23 0.32
CA ASP A 2 -10.39 3.06 -0.13
C ASP A 2 -9.84 1.73 0.44
N THR A 3 -10.48 0.60 0.10
CA THR A 3 -10.06 -0.73 0.58
C THR A 3 -8.71 -1.18 0.01
N HIS A 4 -8.31 -0.69 -1.17
CA HIS A 4 -7.01 -0.97 -1.77
C HIS A 4 -5.90 -0.24 -1.02
N ILE A 5 -6.02 1.07 -0.85
CA ILE A 5 -5.07 1.91 -0.11
C ILE A 5 -4.97 1.45 1.35
N PHE A 6 -6.10 1.13 2.00
CA PHE A 6 -6.10 0.64 3.37
C PHE A 6 -5.27 -0.64 3.53
N ARG A 7 -5.42 -1.60 2.60
CA ARG A 7 -4.64 -2.84 2.59
C ARG A 7 -3.16 -2.57 2.27
N VAL A 8 -2.88 -1.77 1.25
CA VAL A 8 -1.50 -1.43 0.85
C VAL A 8 -0.77 -0.72 1.97
N GLY A 9 -1.38 0.30 2.58
CA GLY A 9 -0.80 1.06 3.69
C GLY A 9 -0.47 0.20 4.90
N ASN A 10 -1.35 -0.76 5.24
CA ASN A 10 -1.11 -1.70 6.33
C ASN A 10 -0.05 -2.77 5.99
N ARG A 11 -0.11 -3.40 4.80
CA ARG A 11 0.84 -4.45 4.41
C ARG A 11 2.26 -3.92 4.21
N SER A 12 2.39 -2.81 3.48
CA SER A 12 3.70 -2.20 3.20
C SER A 12 4.36 -1.61 4.43
N GLY A 13 3.57 -1.25 5.47
CA GLY A 13 4.04 -0.45 6.60
C GLY A 13 4.05 1.06 6.32
N LEU A 14 3.61 1.48 5.13
CA LEU A 14 3.55 2.89 4.73
C LEU A 14 2.58 3.71 5.57
N ALA A 15 1.48 3.13 6.06
CA ALA A 15 0.55 3.80 6.97
C ALA A 15 -0.29 2.76 7.72
N PRO A 16 0.29 2.06 8.73
CA PRO A 16 -0.45 1.06 9.49
C PRO A 16 -1.50 1.74 10.37
N GLY A 17 -2.74 1.25 10.36
CA GLY A 17 -3.86 1.83 11.09
C GLY A 17 -5.06 0.90 11.14
N LYS A 18 -5.83 0.99 12.23
CA LYS A 18 -7.02 0.15 12.44
C LYS A 18 -8.22 0.65 11.67
N THR A 19 -8.29 1.96 11.44
CA THR A 19 -9.41 2.61 10.75
C THR A 19 -8.95 3.30 9.47
N PRO A 20 -9.83 3.45 8.46
CA PRO A 20 -9.50 4.21 7.25
C PRO A 20 -9.03 5.63 7.55
N LEU A 21 -9.63 6.28 8.54
CA LEU A 21 -9.26 7.63 8.98
C LEU A 21 -7.83 7.67 9.55
N GLU A 22 -7.44 6.71 10.39
CA GLU A 22 -6.06 6.63 10.90
C GLU A 22 -5.04 6.47 9.77
N VAL A 23 -5.35 5.63 8.78
CA VAL A 23 -4.48 5.40 7.62
C VAL A 23 -4.36 6.68 6.79
N GLU A 24 -5.47 7.37 6.57
CA GLU A 24 -5.51 8.63 5.82
C GLU A 24 -4.65 9.71 6.47
N LEU A 25 -4.83 9.94 7.77
CA LEU A 25 -4.05 10.92 8.52
C LEU A 25 -2.55 10.57 8.52
N LYS A 26 -2.19 9.29 8.57
CA LYS A 26 -0.79 8.85 8.48
C LYS A 26 -0.21 9.05 7.07
N LEU A 27 -0.99 8.79 6.03
CA LEU A 27 -0.57 9.06 4.65
C LEU A 27 -0.34 10.56 4.42
N LEU A 28 -1.24 11.42 4.89
CA LEU A 28 -1.08 12.88 4.77
C LEU A 28 0.18 13.40 5.48
N LYS A 29 0.58 12.76 6.59
CA LYS A 29 1.81 13.10 7.33
C LYS A 29 3.09 12.58 6.66
N ARG A 30 3.03 11.45 5.95
CA ARG A 30 4.21 10.78 5.37
C ARG A 30 4.45 11.14 3.91
N VAL A 31 3.39 11.48 3.17
CA VAL A 31 3.47 11.83 1.76
C VAL A 31 3.69 13.34 1.64
N PRO A 32 4.81 13.79 1.02
CA PRO A 32 5.03 15.19 0.73
C PRO A 32 3.90 15.78 -0.12
N GLU A 33 3.60 17.07 0.09
CA GLU A 33 2.44 17.73 -0.48
C GLU A 33 2.36 17.64 -2.01
N GLU A 34 3.50 17.80 -2.68
CA GLU A 34 3.66 17.68 -4.13
C GLU A 34 3.21 16.32 -4.71
N TYR A 35 3.28 15.24 -3.90
CA TYR A 35 2.91 13.90 -4.36
C TYR A 35 1.49 13.49 -3.94
N ARG A 36 0.78 14.25 -3.08
CA ARG A 36 -0.49 13.80 -2.51
C ARG A 36 -1.56 13.47 -3.55
N LEU A 37 -1.69 14.29 -4.59
CA LEU A 37 -2.68 14.11 -5.66
C LEU A 37 -2.44 12.79 -6.43
N HIS A 38 -1.17 12.49 -6.73
CA HIS A 38 -0.80 11.31 -7.49
C HIS A 38 -0.69 10.05 -6.63
N ALA A 39 -0.26 10.20 -5.37
CA ALA A 39 -0.11 9.10 -4.42
C ALA A 39 -1.41 8.33 -4.24
N HIS A 40 -2.56 9.02 -4.22
CA HIS A 40 -3.85 8.35 -4.17
C HIS A 40 -4.05 7.36 -5.33
N HIS A 41 -3.87 7.82 -6.57
CA HIS A 41 -4.00 6.99 -7.77
C HIS A 41 -2.97 5.87 -7.80
N TRP A 42 -1.70 6.16 -7.49
CA TRP A 42 -0.65 5.14 -7.45
C TRP A 42 -0.96 4.03 -6.45
N LEU A 43 -1.39 4.37 -5.23
CA LEU A 43 -1.69 3.39 -4.20
C LEU A 43 -2.94 2.56 -4.54
N ILE A 44 -3.96 3.15 -5.17
CA ILE A 44 -5.13 2.41 -5.67
C ILE A 44 -4.73 1.42 -6.76
N LEU A 45 -4.03 1.90 -7.79
CA LEU A 45 -3.62 1.06 -8.92
C LEU A 45 -2.70 -0.07 -8.45
N HIS A 46 -1.74 0.24 -7.57
CA HIS A 46 -0.88 -0.76 -6.97
C HIS A 46 -1.66 -1.80 -6.16
N GLY A 47 -2.63 -1.36 -5.36
CA GLY A 47 -3.49 -2.28 -4.60
C GLY A 47 -4.40 -3.14 -5.48
N ARG A 48 -4.89 -2.59 -6.60
CA ARG A 48 -5.76 -3.29 -7.56
C ARG A 48 -5.01 -4.32 -8.39
N TYR A 49 -3.83 -3.97 -8.90
CA TYR A 49 -3.13 -4.77 -9.91
C TYR A 49 -1.95 -5.58 -9.36
N THR A 50 -1.32 -5.16 -8.26
CA THR A 50 -0.11 -5.84 -7.73
C THR A 50 -0.36 -6.40 -6.33
N CYS A 51 -0.72 -5.57 -5.36
CA CYS A 51 -0.96 -5.97 -3.97
C CYS A 51 -2.42 -6.46 -3.77
N LYS A 52 -2.79 -7.49 -4.53
CA LYS A 52 -4.13 -8.09 -4.54
C LYS A 52 -4.48 -8.69 -3.17
N ALA A 53 -5.78 -8.74 -2.85
CA ALA A 53 -6.26 -9.15 -1.52
C ALA A 53 -5.89 -10.60 -1.17
N ARG A 54 -6.14 -11.54 -2.09
CA ARG A 54 -5.93 -12.99 -1.86
C ARG A 54 -4.47 -13.40 -2.08
N LYS A 55 -3.96 -13.27 -3.31
CA LYS A 55 -2.59 -13.63 -3.68
C LYS A 55 -1.89 -12.40 -4.26
N PRO A 56 -1.11 -11.64 -3.46
CA PRO A 56 -0.37 -10.50 -3.97
C PRO A 56 0.75 -10.97 -4.92
N GLU A 57 1.13 -10.12 -5.87
CA GLU A 57 2.21 -10.40 -6.83
C GLU A 57 3.54 -9.84 -6.30
N CYS A 58 3.98 -10.33 -5.14
CA CYS A 58 5.17 -9.83 -4.46
C CYS A 58 6.44 -9.92 -5.32
N PRO A 59 6.72 -11.00 -6.08
CA PRO A 59 7.92 -11.08 -6.91
C PRO A 59 7.98 -10.02 -8.03
N GLN A 60 6.83 -9.53 -8.48
CA GLN A 60 6.71 -8.49 -9.52
C GLN A 60 6.51 -7.08 -8.93
N CYS A 61 6.53 -6.96 -7.59
CA CYS A 61 6.26 -5.71 -6.91
C CYS A 61 7.50 -4.81 -6.95
N VAL A 62 7.35 -3.62 -7.54
CA VAL A 62 8.39 -2.58 -7.66
C VAL A 62 8.94 -2.06 -6.34
N VAL A 63 8.23 -2.29 -5.23
CA VAL A 63 8.62 -1.87 -3.87
C VAL A 63 8.72 -3.07 -2.93
N ASN A 64 9.02 -4.27 -3.46
CA ASN A 64 9.09 -5.49 -2.65
C ASN A 64 10.11 -5.37 -1.53
N ASP A 65 11.31 -4.90 -1.85
CA ASP A 65 12.45 -4.70 -0.97
C ASP A 65 12.11 -3.78 0.22
N LEU A 66 11.33 -2.72 -0.03
CA LEU A 66 10.88 -1.77 1.00
C LEU A 66 9.65 -2.25 1.79
N CYS A 67 8.90 -3.21 1.26
CA CYS A 67 7.64 -3.66 1.84
C CYS A 67 7.88 -4.53 3.08
N LEU A 68 7.29 -4.15 4.22
CA LEU A 68 7.40 -4.85 5.50
C LEU A 68 6.41 -6.03 5.67
N PHE A 69 5.69 -6.40 4.61
CA PHE A 69 4.72 -7.49 4.69
C PHE A 69 5.42 -8.83 4.90
N LYS A 70 5.09 -9.53 5.99
CA LYS A 70 5.68 -10.84 6.30
C LYS A 70 5.17 -11.97 5.39
N GLY A 71 3.92 -11.88 4.92
CA GLY A 71 3.27 -12.89 4.07
C GLY A 71 3.55 -12.72 2.57
N LYS A 72 4.78 -12.31 2.19
CA LYS A 72 5.13 -12.13 0.78
C LYS A 72 4.96 -13.44 0.03
N THR A 73 4.40 -13.36 -1.17
CA THR A 73 4.39 -14.49 -2.09
C THR A 73 5.80 -14.72 -2.62
N VAL A 74 6.19 -15.99 -2.71
CA VAL A 74 7.42 -16.42 -3.36
C VAL A 74 7.11 -16.85 -4.79
N MET A 75 8.11 -16.80 -5.68
CA MET A 75 7.99 -17.45 -6.97
C MET A 75 7.81 -18.95 -6.74
N ALA A 76 6.90 -19.56 -7.51
CA ALA A 76 6.78 -21.01 -7.58
C ALA A 76 7.94 -21.58 -8.39
#